data_AF-A0A5C8AFL0-F1
#
_entry.id   AF-A0A5C8AFL0-F1
#
_cell.length_a   1.000
_cell.length_b   1.000
_cell.length_c   1.000
_cell.angle_alpha   90.00
_cell.angle_beta   90.00
_cell.angle_gamma   90.00
#
_symmetry.space_group_name_H-M   'P 1'
#
loop_
_entity.id
_entity.type
_entity.pdbx_description
1 polymer ?
#
loop_
_entity_poly.entity_id
_entity_poly.type
_entity_poly.pdbx_seq_one_letter_code
_entity_poly.pdbx_strand_id
1 'polypeptide(L)'
;MKILHIKLIFLLGLFGLFGACKNTQNVDVENIERLYIDYNRADALNYTKPFTAEVVMKMYTSEEIILTKQKRFNSSENIQFDLNEKKATLNVIPNSFEKNYEVVSMTLWDKNDMSITSTDTIHLNFNAGLSIGFAAPNGAKGAKGSEGSTSTIVRSGRDGAAGLNGSNGLNGDAYEAHIWMEGDFYYIYLKNTTQNWVGKYKLHGTHALVLNAQGGNGGDGGDGGKGGTGKDGELKGTSTKLPGNGGNGGNGGHAGNGGSGGNVTVFIHPNAESIKPFLEVRNYGGFAGQAGTGGQGGNPGKPLSGQSQAKNGLNGLNGFNGQNGQAGTVSVQTTSFDPNLYY
;
A
#
# COMPACT_ATOMS: atom_id res chain seq x y z
N MET A 1 -77.21 28.32 -2.49
CA MET A 1 -76.54 27.26 -1.73
C MET A 1 -75.13 27.12 -2.27
N LYS A 2 -74.13 27.53 -1.48
CA LYS A 2 -72.74 27.74 -1.87
C LYS A 2 -71.81 26.85 -1.04
N ILE A 3 -70.87 26.28 -1.77
CA ILE A 3 -69.53 25.74 -1.47
C ILE A 3 -68.95 26.12 -0.10
N LEU A 4 -68.33 25.14 0.58
CA LEU A 4 -67.32 25.33 1.63
C LEU A 4 -66.06 24.51 1.30
N HIS A 5 -64.89 25.12 1.50
CA HIS A 5 -63.55 24.69 1.08
C HIS A 5 -62.67 24.27 2.28
N ILE A 6 -61.82 23.25 2.08
CA ILE A 6 -60.37 23.18 2.40
C ILE A 6 -59.90 23.34 3.87
N LYS A 7 -59.25 22.31 4.45
CA LYS A 7 -57.76 22.17 4.57
C LYS A 7 -57.35 20.88 5.33
N LEU A 8 -56.49 20.10 4.69
CA LEU A 8 -55.83 18.90 5.19
C LEU A 8 -54.50 19.30 5.86
N ILE A 9 -54.23 18.86 7.09
CA ILE A 9 -52.92 18.98 7.73
C ILE A 9 -52.47 17.57 8.14
N PHE A 10 -51.51 17.04 7.39
CA PHE A 10 -50.69 15.88 7.75
C PHE A 10 -49.42 16.41 8.42
N LEU A 11 -49.19 16.05 9.69
CA LEU A 11 -47.93 16.30 10.39
C LEU A 11 -47.20 14.96 10.52
N LEU A 12 -46.23 14.73 9.64
CA LEU A 12 -45.30 13.60 9.67
C LEU A 12 -44.01 14.08 10.37
N GLY A 13 -43.86 13.71 11.64
CA GLY A 13 -42.67 13.99 12.45
C GLY A 13 -41.74 12.79 12.48
N LEU A 14 -40.55 12.98 11.89
CA LEU A 14 -39.40 12.07 11.80
C LEU A 14 -39.04 11.38 13.13
N PHE A 15 -39.00 10.04 13.13
CA PHE A 15 -38.06 9.25 13.92
C PHE A 15 -36.99 8.70 12.97
N GLY A 16 -35.97 9.51 12.70
CA GLY A 16 -34.75 9.06 12.02
C GLY A 16 -33.81 8.39 13.01
N LEU A 17 -33.99 7.08 13.23
CA LEU A 17 -32.97 6.25 13.86
C LEU A 17 -31.78 6.15 12.91
N PHE A 18 -30.62 6.65 13.36
CA PHE A 18 -29.32 6.34 12.78
C PHE A 18 -29.05 4.83 12.98
N GLY A 19 -29.48 4.02 12.02
CA GLY A 19 -29.03 2.64 11.87
C GLY A 19 -27.62 2.63 11.32
N ALA A 20 -26.65 2.45 12.21
CA ALA A 20 -25.27 2.15 11.85
C ALA A 20 -25.22 0.96 10.87
N CYS A 21 -24.50 1.10 9.75
CA CYS A 21 -24.17 0.01 8.86
C CYS A 21 -23.40 -1.10 9.61
N LYS A 22 -24.12 -2.15 10.02
CA LYS A 22 -23.57 -3.46 10.39
C LYS A 22 -24.12 -4.51 9.44
N ASN A 23 -23.66 -4.50 8.19
CA ASN A 23 -23.87 -5.62 7.27
C ASN A 23 -22.69 -6.59 7.39
N THR A 24 -22.67 -7.35 8.47
CA THR A 24 -21.85 -8.57 8.54
C THR A 24 -22.78 -9.72 8.15
N GLN A 25 -22.44 -10.46 7.10
CA GLN A 25 -23.19 -11.66 6.73
C GLN A 25 -23.05 -12.67 7.88
N ASN A 26 -24.16 -13.02 8.54
CA ASN A 26 -24.14 -14.04 9.57
C ASN A 26 -24.02 -15.40 8.88
N VAL A 27 -22.98 -16.15 9.19
CA VAL A 27 -22.65 -17.42 8.53
C VAL A 27 -22.51 -18.49 9.60
N ASP A 28 -23.31 -19.55 9.50
CA ASP A 28 -23.17 -20.78 10.29
C ASP A 28 -22.54 -21.86 9.39
N VAL A 29 -21.22 -22.08 9.57
CA VAL A 29 -20.43 -22.91 8.65
C VAL A 29 -20.85 -24.38 8.61
N GLU A 30 -21.53 -24.88 9.64
CA GLU A 30 -22.07 -26.25 9.70
C GLU A 30 -23.12 -26.53 8.61
N ASN A 31 -23.78 -25.49 8.09
CA ASN A 31 -24.79 -25.62 7.04
C ASN A 31 -24.19 -25.56 5.63
N ILE A 32 -22.88 -25.33 5.51
CA ILE A 32 -22.18 -25.20 4.24
C ILE A 32 -21.63 -26.57 3.84
N GLU A 33 -21.97 -27.02 2.65
CA GLU A 33 -21.42 -28.24 2.04
C GLU A 33 -20.00 -27.99 1.51
N ARG A 34 -19.82 -26.89 0.76
CA ARG A 34 -18.51 -26.49 0.20
C ARG A 34 -18.47 -25.01 -0.18
N LEU A 35 -17.26 -24.48 -0.26
CA LEU A 35 -16.95 -23.23 -0.93
C LEU A 35 -16.45 -23.53 -2.35
N TYR A 36 -16.83 -22.73 -3.34
CA TYR A 36 -16.27 -22.80 -4.69
C TYR A 36 -16.17 -21.41 -5.31
N ILE A 37 -15.40 -21.30 -6.38
CA ILE A 37 -15.18 -20.04 -7.08
C ILE A 37 -16.02 -20.05 -8.35
N ASP A 38 -16.96 -19.12 -8.44
CA ASP A 38 -17.71 -18.89 -9.67
C ASP A 38 -17.00 -17.83 -10.51
N TYR A 39 -16.62 -18.22 -11.73
CA TYR A 39 -15.98 -17.34 -12.71
C TYR A 39 -16.23 -17.87 -14.12
N ASN A 40 -16.30 -16.97 -15.09
CA ASN A 40 -16.45 -17.36 -16.49
C ASN A 40 -15.09 -17.69 -17.11
N ARG A 41 -14.90 -18.96 -17.49
CA ARG A 41 -13.64 -19.43 -18.13
C ARG A 41 -13.36 -18.80 -19.50
N ALA A 42 -14.36 -18.19 -20.13
CA ALA A 42 -14.19 -17.45 -21.38
C ALA A 42 -13.73 -16.00 -21.17
N ASP A 43 -13.81 -15.46 -19.95
CA ASP A 43 -13.36 -14.10 -19.66
C ASP A 43 -11.85 -13.98 -19.77
N ALA A 44 -11.37 -12.80 -20.14
CA ALA A 44 -9.95 -12.47 -20.22
C ALA A 44 -9.24 -12.76 -18.88
N LEU A 45 -8.43 -13.83 -18.82
CA LEU A 45 -7.80 -14.28 -17.59
C LEU A 45 -6.31 -14.57 -17.81
N ASN A 46 -5.47 -13.92 -17.01
CA ASN A 46 -4.04 -14.21 -16.91
C ASN A 46 -3.54 -13.88 -15.50
N TYR A 47 -2.30 -14.23 -15.18
CA TYR A 47 -1.64 -13.83 -13.94
C TYR A 47 -1.62 -12.30 -13.78
N THR A 48 -1.60 -11.81 -12.53
CA THR A 48 -1.42 -10.39 -12.16
C THR A 48 -2.52 -9.41 -12.59
N LYS A 49 -3.52 -9.86 -13.37
CA LYS A 49 -4.67 -9.05 -13.74
C LYS A 49 -5.91 -9.46 -12.95
N PRO A 50 -6.67 -8.49 -12.43
CA PRO A 50 -7.97 -8.78 -11.85
C PRO A 50 -8.92 -9.35 -12.91
N PHE A 51 -9.67 -10.39 -12.55
CA PHE A 51 -10.77 -10.95 -13.33
C PHE A 51 -12.02 -11.05 -12.46
N THR A 52 -13.20 -11.15 -13.08
CA THR A 52 -14.46 -11.31 -12.36
C THR A 52 -14.55 -12.70 -11.75
N ALA A 53 -14.73 -12.75 -10.43
CA ALA A 53 -14.85 -13.99 -9.68
C ALA A 53 -15.61 -13.75 -8.37
N GLU A 54 -16.42 -14.73 -7.99
CA GLU A 54 -17.18 -14.75 -6.76
C GLU A 54 -16.85 -16.00 -5.94
N VAL A 55 -16.77 -15.86 -4.62
CA VAL A 55 -16.72 -17.02 -3.72
C VAL A 55 -18.16 -17.36 -3.35
N VAL A 56 -18.58 -18.58 -3.64
CA VAL A 56 -19.94 -19.05 -3.41
C VAL A 56 -19.96 -20.12 -2.33
N MET A 57 -20.85 -19.95 -1.36
CA MET A 57 -21.17 -20.95 -0.35
C MET A 57 -22.30 -21.82 -0.89
N LYS A 58 -22.01 -23.10 -1.14
CA LYS A 58 -23.04 -24.11 -1.42
C LYS A 58 -23.55 -24.67 -0.10
N MET A 59 -24.82 -24.45 0.20
CA MET A 59 -25.45 -24.96 1.42
C MET A 59 -25.91 -26.42 1.21
N TYR A 60 -26.02 -27.21 2.28
CA TYR A 60 -26.62 -28.57 2.20
C TYR A 60 -28.08 -28.55 1.72
N THR A 61 -28.76 -27.41 1.81
CA THR A 61 -30.11 -27.16 1.25
C THR A 61 -30.12 -26.96 -0.26
N SER A 62 -28.95 -27.01 -0.93
CA SER A 62 -28.72 -26.65 -2.32
C SER A 62 -28.80 -25.15 -2.65
N GLU A 63 -29.12 -24.30 -1.68
CA GLU A 63 -29.02 -22.84 -1.83
C GLU A 63 -27.57 -22.41 -2.07
N GLU A 64 -27.39 -21.39 -2.92
CA GLU A 64 -26.09 -20.81 -3.22
C GLU A 64 -26.08 -19.35 -2.77
N ILE A 65 -25.09 -19.02 -1.93
CA ILE A 65 -24.98 -17.71 -1.33
C ILE A 65 -23.61 -17.13 -1.67
N ILE A 66 -23.59 -16.00 -2.36
CA ILE A 66 -22.36 -15.28 -2.67
C ILE A 66 -21.79 -14.67 -1.37
N LEU A 67 -20.51 -14.90 -1.14
CA LEU A 67 -19.77 -14.30 -0.04
C LEU A 67 -19.37 -12.87 -0.42
N THR A 68 -20.06 -11.89 0.15
CA THR A 68 -19.88 -10.48 -0.26
C THR A 68 -18.97 -9.69 0.68
N LYS A 69 -18.91 -10.06 1.98
CA LYS A 69 -18.10 -9.41 3.02
C LYS A 69 -17.91 -10.36 4.20
N GLN A 70 -16.72 -10.93 4.38
CA GLN A 70 -16.41 -11.58 5.65
C GLN A 70 -14.97 -11.39 6.13
N LYS A 71 -14.79 -10.87 7.35
CA LYS A 71 -13.48 -10.70 8.01
C LYS A 71 -12.83 -12.03 8.40
N ARG A 72 -13.64 -13.08 8.42
CA ARG A 72 -13.29 -14.45 8.78
C ARG A 72 -13.22 -15.34 7.54
N PHE A 73 -12.67 -14.82 6.45
CA PHE A 73 -12.42 -15.55 5.22
C PHE A 73 -10.97 -15.37 4.83
N ASN A 74 -10.29 -16.47 4.51
CA ASN A 74 -8.94 -16.48 3.97
C ASN A 74 -8.90 -17.37 2.72
N SER A 75 -8.05 -16.99 1.78
CA SER A 75 -7.65 -17.81 0.64
C SER A 75 -6.18 -18.17 0.74
N SER A 76 -5.74 -19.14 -0.05
CA SER A 76 -4.32 -19.42 -0.27
C SER A 76 -3.60 -18.20 -0.87
N GLU A 77 -2.29 -18.09 -0.61
CA GLU A 77 -1.47 -16.92 -0.95
C GLU A 77 -1.39 -16.62 -2.47
N ASN A 78 -1.67 -17.62 -3.30
CA ASN A 78 -1.63 -17.51 -4.76
C ASN A 78 -2.78 -16.69 -5.35
N ILE A 79 -3.81 -16.34 -4.58
CA ILE A 79 -4.95 -15.56 -5.04
C ILE A 79 -5.39 -14.53 -3.99
N GLN A 80 -5.77 -13.36 -4.47
CA GLN A 80 -6.39 -12.32 -3.67
C GLN A 80 -7.79 -12.04 -4.19
N PHE A 81 -8.77 -12.10 -3.29
CA PHE A 81 -10.16 -11.73 -3.59
C PHE A 81 -10.47 -10.31 -3.11
N ASP A 82 -11.14 -9.54 -3.96
CA ASP A 82 -11.97 -8.42 -3.55
C ASP A 82 -13.44 -8.85 -3.62
N LEU A 83 -13.96 -9.31 -2.48
CA LEU A 83 -15.33 -9.81 -2.35
C LEU A 83 -16.39 -8.72 -2.59
N ASN A 84 -16.03 -7.44 -2.43
CA ASN A 84 -16.96 -6.33 -2.66
C ASN A 84 -17.10 -6.04 -4.14
N GLU A 85 -15.98 -6.03 -4.84
CA GLU A 85 -15.93 -5.76 -6.27
C GLU A 85 -16.16 -7.01 -7.12
N LYS A 86 -16.28 -8.18 -6.49
CA LYS A 86 -16.44 -9.49 -7.16
C LYS A 86 -15.29 -9.75 -8.13
N LYS A 87 -14.07 -9.53 -7.64
CA LYS A 87 -12.84 -9.69 -8.40
C LYS A 87 -11.88 -10.62 -7.69
N ALA A 88 -11.05 -11.29 -8.45
CA ALA A 88 -9.88 -11.98 -7.95
C ALA A 88 -8.64 -11.65 -8.79
N THR A 89 -7.47 -11.72 -8.18
CA THR A 89 -6.18 -11.58 -8.85
C THR A 89 -5.27 -12.74 -8.47
N LEU A 90 -4.71 -13.42 -9.47
CA LEU A 90 -3.69 -14.46 -9.24
C LEU A 90 -2.32 -13.81 -9.04
N ASN A 91 -1.74 -14.00 -7.85
CA ASN A 91 -0.47 -13.41 -7.42
C ASN A 91 0.62 -14.48 -7.40
N VAL A 92 0.90 -15.08 -8.56
CA VAL A 92 1.84 -16.20 -8.69
C VAL A 92 2.94 -15.87 -9.68
N ILE A 93 4.15 -16.28 -9.36
CA ILE A 93 5.25 -16.40 -10.32
C ILE A 93 5.24 -17.85 -10.83
N PRO A 94 4.67 -18.12 -12.03
CA PRO A 94 4.65 -19.47 -12.58
C PRO A 94 6.08 -19.95 -12.89
N ASN A 95 6.39 -21.19 -12.53
CA ASN A 95 7.71 -21.81 -12.75
C ASN A 95 7.76 -22.74 -13.97
N SER A 96 6.66 -22.88 -14.70
CA SER A 96 6.50 -23.74 -15.87
C SER A 96 5.47 -23.16 -16.84
N PHE A 97 5.74 -23.25 -18.14
CA PHE A 97 4.79 -22.88 -19.19
C PHE A 97 3.60 -23.83 -19.29
N GLU A 98 3.71 -25.03 -18.71
CA GLU A 98 2.62 -26.04 -18.69
C GLU A 98 1.60 -25.78 -17.57
N LYS A 99 1.87 -24.81 -16.68
CA LYS A 99 0.98 -24.47 -15.58
C LYS A 99 -0.21 -23.66 -16.08
N ASN A 100 -1.25 -24.37 -16.53
CA ASN A 100 -2.50 -23.78 -17.07
C ASN A 100 -3.61 -23.66 -16.03
N TYR A 101 -3.30 -23.87 -14.74
CA TYR A 101 -4.25 -23.75 -13.65
C TYR A 101 -3.56 -23.38 -12.33
N GLU A 102 -4.35 -22.83 -11.41
CA GLU A 102 -3.98 -22.60 -10.02
C GLU A 102 -4.98 -23.28 -9.08
N VAL A 103 -4.47 -24.03 -8.11
CA VAL A 103 -5.28 -24.61 -7.05
C VAL A 103 -5.42 -23.58 -5.94
N VAL A 104 -6.67 -23.27 -5.56
CA VAL A 104 -7.00 -22.30 -4.53
C VAL A 104 -7.60 -23.04 -3.34
N SER A 105 -7.06 -22.77 -2.15
CA SER A 105 -7.69 -23.15 -0.89
C SER A 105 -8.47 -21.98 -0.33
N MET A 106 -9.66 -22.24 0.20
CA MET A 106 -10.53 -21.24 0.82
C MET A 106 -10.97 -21.74 2.17
N THR A 107 -10.80 -20.90 3.20
CA THR A 107 -11.26 -21.19 4.56
C THR A 107 -12.16 -20.08 5.05
N LEU A 108 -13.32 -20.46 5.58
CA LEU A 108 -14.30 -19.57 6.17
C LEU A 108 -14.54 -19.99 7.62
N TRP A 109 -14.50 -19.04 8.55
CA TRP A 109 -14.83 -19.27 9.95
C TRP A 109 -16.16 -18.61 10.31
N ASP A 110 -16.97 -19.31 11.10
CA ASP A 110 -18.14 -18.71 11.76
C ASP A 110 -17.71 -17.86 12.96
N LYS A 111 -18.67 -17.34 13.74
CA LYS A 111 -18.41 -16.57 14.97
C LYS A 111 -17.88 -17.38 16.16
N ASN A 112 -18.02 -18.71 16.14
CA ASN A 112 -17.61 -19.64 17.18
C ASN A 112 -16.23 -20.27 16.89
N ASP A 113 -15.53 -19.75 15.89
CA ASP A 113 -14.23 -20.25 15.40
C ASP A 113 -14.28 -21.66 14.79
N MET A 114 -15.48 -22.16 14.45
CA MET A 114 -15.61 -23.32 13.58
C MET A 114 -15.30 -22.92 12.15
N SER A 115 -14.77 -23.85 11.35
CA SER A 115 -14.34 -23.54 9.98
C SER A 115 -14.71 -24.63 8.99
N ILE A 116 -14.94 -24.20 7.76
CA ILE A 116 -14.95 -25.06 6.58
C ILE A 116 -13.80 -24.65 5.68
N THR A 117 -13.10 -25.65 5.14
CA THR A 117 -12.06 -25.45 4.11
C THR A 117 -12.45 -26.22 2.86
N SER A 118 -12.33 -25.58 1.69
CA SER A 118 -12.56 -26.21 0.40
C SER A 118 -11.44 -25.84 -0.56
N THR A 119 -11.21 -26.69 -1.55
CA THR A 119 -10.26 -26.44 -2.64
C THR A 119 -11.00 -26.34 -3.97
N ASP A 120 -10.55 -25.44 -4.83
CA ASP A 120 -11.06 -25.27 -6.19
C ASP A 120 -9.92 -24.90 -7.15
N THR A 121 -10.20 -24.90 -8.46
CA THR A 121 -9.19 -24.69 -9.50
C THR A 121 -9.57 -23.57 -10.45
N ILE A 122 -8.68 -22.59 -10.60
CA ILE A 122 -8.77 -21.55 -11.62
C ILE A 122 -7.97 -22.00 -12.84
N HIS A 123 -8.63 -22.13 -13.99
CA HIS A 123 -8.00 -22.45 -15.27
C HIS A 123 -7.69 -21.15 -16.02
N LEU A 124 -6.45 -21.02 -16.50
CA LEU A 124 -6.03 -19.86 -17.26
C LEU A 124 -6.27 -20.07 -18.76
N ASN A 125 -6.76 -19.03 -19.43
CA ASN A 125 -6.84 -18.96 -20.90
C ASN A 125 -5.79 -18.00 -21.50
N PHE A 126 -5.02 -17.31 -20.65
CA PHE A 126 -3.94 -16.38 -21.01
C PHE A 126 -4.39 -15.18 -21.87
N ASN A 127 -5.70 -14.94 -21.93
CA ASN A 127 -6.33 -13.95 -22.81
C ASN A 127 -6.49 -12.59 -22.11
N ALA A 128 -5.53 -12.22 -21.27
CA ALA A 128 -5.44 -10.91 -20.63
C ALA A 128 -3.98 -10.47 -20.59
N GLY A 129 -3.76 -9.15 -20.53
CA GLY A 129 -2.43 -8.59 -20.40
C GLY A 129 -1.67 -9.08 -19.17
N LEU A 130 -0.38 -8.82 -19.11
CA LEU A 130 0.49 -9.19 -18.00
C LEU A 130 1.12 -7.94 -17.39
N SER A 131 1.29 -7.93 -16.07
CA SER A 131 2.10 -6.94 -15.36
C SER A 131 3.05 -7.67 -14.44
N ILE A 132 4.27 -7.91 -14.93
CA ILE A 132 5.27 -8.74 -14.28
C ILE A 132 6.29 -7.84 -13.56
N GLY A 133 6.76 -8.29 -12.41
CA GLY A 133 7.68 -7.53 -11.56
C GLY A 133 6.95 -6.61 -10.59
N PHE A 134 7.72 -5.97 -9.73
CA PHE A 134 7.19 -5.22 -8.59
C PHE A 134 7.85 -3.84 -8.50
N ALA A 135 7.07 -2.82 -8.17
CA ALA A 135 7.64 -1.56 -7.74
C ALA A 135 8.35 -1.79 -6.41
N ALA A 136 9.56 -1.24 -6.28
CA ALA A 136 10.33 -1.40 -5.06
C ALA A 136 9.64 -0.68 -3.87
N PRO A 137 9.78 -1.24 -2.66
CA PRO A 137 9.19 -0.64 -1.46
C PRO A 137 9.62 0.81 -1.22
N ASN A 138 8.66 1.63 -0.80
CA ASN A 138 8.92 3.00 -0.37
C ASN A 138 9.65 3.01 0.98
N GLY A 139 10.37 4.11 1.21
CA GLY A 139 10.95 4.44 2.49
C GLY A 139 9.89 4.79 3.52
N ALA A 140 10.15 4.40 4.76
CA ALA A 140 9.31 4.72 5.91
C ALA A 140 9.42 6.21 6.27
N LYS A 141 8.29 6.80 6.62
CA LYS A 141 8.23 8.16 7.16
C LYS A 141 8.85 8.21 8.57
N GLY A 142 9.65 9.24 8.81
CA GLY A 142 10.19 9.57 10.12
C GLY A 142 9.09 10.02 11.09
N ALA A 143 9.14 9.49 12.31
CA ALA A 143 8.21 9.87 13.37
C ALA A 143 8.45 11.32 13.83
N LYS A 144 7.37 12.01 14.15
CA LYS A 144 7.42 13.36 14.73
C LYS A 144 8.02 13.32 16.15
N GLY A 145 8.86 14.30 16.46
CA GLY A 145 9.41 14.53 17.78
C GLY A 145 8.34 14.96 18.79
N SER A 146 8.46 14.48 20.03
CA SER A 146 7.55 14.86 21.11
C SER A 146 7.70 16.33 21.51
N GLU A 147 6.57 16.94 21.85
CA GLU A 147 6.54 18.31 22.35
C GLU A 147 7.17 18.40 23.75
N GLY A 148 7.98 19.43 23.95
CA GLY A 148 8.51 19.81 25.25
C GLY A 148 7.39 20.34 26.14
N SER A 149 7.30 19.81 27.36
CA SER A 149 6.30 20.26 28.32
C SER A 149 6.82 21.37 29.23
N THR A 150 5.89 22.12 29.83
CA THR A 150 6.22 22.94 30.99
C THR A 150 6.52 22.01 32.14
N SER A 151 7.75 22.04 32.66
CA SER A 151 8.16 21.10 33.70
C SER A 151 7.41 21.32 35.01
N THR A 152 6.96 20.26 35.67
CA THR A 152 6.30 20.33 36.98
C THR A 152 7.30 20.57 38.11
N ILE A 153 8.53 20.07 37.97
CA ILE A 153 9.58 20.08 38.99
C ILE A 153 10.58 21.22 38.75
N VAL A 154 11.14 21.32 37.54
CA VAL A 154 12.03 22.43 37.17
C VAL A 154 11.23 23.60 36.63
N ARG A 155 11.82 24.81 36.64
CA ARG A 155 11.12 26.03 36.22
C ARG A 155 11.25 26.31 34.74
N SER A 156 12.34 25.87 34.10
CA SER A 156 12.48 25.96 32.66
C SER A 156 11.54 24.97 31.94
N GLY A 157 11.12 25.35 30.75
CA GLY A 157 10.46 24.43 29.83
C GLY A 157 11.39 23.31 29.41
N ARG A 158 10.83 22.14 29.11
CA ARG A 158 11.60 21.01 28.55
C ARG A 158 11.80 21.22 27.07
N ASP A 159 12.92 20.75 26.54
CA ASP A 159 13.16 20.78 25.11
C ASP A 159 12.19 19.86 24.37
N GLY A 160 11.82 20.23 23.15
CA GLY A 160 11.14 19.34 22.22
C GLY A 160 12.13 18.30 21.69
N ALA A 161 11.65 17.08 21.46
CA ALA A 161 12.47 16.04 20.87
C ALA A 161 12.64 16.26 19.36
N ALA A 162 13.75 15.80 18.81
CA ALA A 162 13.97 15.82 17.36
C ALA A 162 12.98 14.88 16.65
N GLY A 163 12.60 15.24 15.43
CA GLY A 163 11.93 14.34 14.51
C GLY A 163 12.91 13.29 13.98
N LEU A 164 12.41 12.09 13.72
CA LEU A 164 13.23 11.02 13.14
C LEU A 164 13.39 11.23 11.63
N ASN A 165 14.47 10.71 11.08
CA ASN A 165 14.69 10.74 9.63
C ASN A 165 13.70 9.80 8.92
N GLY A 166 13.33 10.17 7.70
CA GLY A 166 12.72 9.23 6.76
C GLY A 166 13.77 8.25 6.22
N SER A 167 13.35 7.04 5.87
CA SER A 167 14.26 6.07 5.24
C SER A 167 14.26 6.24 3.72
N ASN A 168 15.32 5.77 3.06
CA ASN A 168 15.37 5.73 1.61
C ASN A 168 14.33 4.75 1.05
N GLY A 169 13.86 5.02 -0.17
CA GLY A 169 13.17 4.03 -0.99
C GLY A 169 14.15 2.98 -1.50
N LEU A 170 13.67 1.76 -1.74
CA LEU A 170 14.49 0.69 -2.27
C LEU A 170 14.66 0.82 -3.78
N ASN A 171 15.77 0.32 -4.30
CA ASN A 171 16.00 0.26 -5.74
C ASN A 171 15.08 -0.79 -6.38
N GLY A 172 14.66 -0.51 -7.61
CA GLY A 172 13.94 -1.45 -8.46
C GLY A 172 14.79 -2.67 -8.81
N ASP A 173 14.13 -3.81 -8.98
CA ASP A 173 14.78 -5.04 -9.39
C ASP A 173 15.21 -4.99 -10.86
N ALA A 174 16.28 -5.70 -11.18
CA ALA A 174 16.76 -5.86 -12.55
C ALA A 174 16.20 -7.15 -13.17
N TYR A 175 15.85 -7.06 -14.45
CA TYR A 175 15.23 -8.15 -15.19
C TYR A 175 15.93 -8.44 -16.50
N GLU A 176 15.96 -9.73 -16.83
CA GLU A 176 16.29 -10.23 -18.15
C GLU A 176 15.11 -11.06 -18.68
N ALA A 177 14.55 -10.65 -19.81
CA ALA A 177 13.41 -11.29 -20.43
C ALA A 177 13.78 -11.91 -21.78
N HIS A 178 13.31 -13.12 -22.04
CA HIS A 178 13.37 -13.77 -23.36
C HIS A 178 11.95 -14.08 -23.81
N ILE A 179 11.58 -13.59 -25.00
CA ILE A 179 10.22 -13.67 -25.52
C ILE A 179 10.22 -14.30 -26.91
N TRP A 180 9.46 -15.36 -27.10
CA TRP A 180 9.27 -16.02 -28.40
C TRP A 180 7.80 -16.43 -28.59
N MET A 181 7.42 -16.81 -29.81
CA MET A 181 6.08 -17.35 -30.10
C MET A 181 6.12 -18.84 -30.40
N GLU A 182 5.08 -19.54 -29.96
CA GLU A 182 4.71 -20.87 -30.44
C GLU A 182 3.19 -20.93 -30.63
N GLY A 183 2.75 -21.21 -31.86
CA GLY A 183 1.35 -21.03 -32.24
C GLY A 183 0.89 -19.58 -32.00
N ASP A 184 -0.22 -19.42 -31.28
CA ASP A 184 -0.84 -18.12 -30.97
C ASP A 184 -0.40 -17.55 -29.60
N PHE A 185 0.57 -18.18 -28.93
CA PHE A 185 1.04 -17.78 -27.62
C PHE A 185 2.43 -17.15 -27.68
N TYR A 186 2.60 -16.05 -26.96
CA TYR A 186 3.92 -15.58 -26.54
C TYR A 186 4.33 -16.31 -25.27
N TYR A 187 5.54 -16.84 -25.29
CA TYR A 187 6.23 -17.44 -24.16
C TYR A 187 7.22 -16.42 -23.63
N ILE A 188 7.15 -16.14 -22.33
CA ILE A 188 7.93 -15.10 -21.67
C ILE A 188 8.68 -15.74 -20.51
N TYR A 189 9.97 -15.97 -20.72
CA TYR A 189 10.91 -16.29 -19.65
C TYR A 189 11.41 -14.98 -19.05
N LEU A 190 11.20 -14.77 -17.75
CA LEU A 190 11.68 -13.60 -17.03
C LEU A 190 12.56 -14.04 -15.87
N LYS A 191 13.81 -13.60 -15.87
CA LYS A 191 14.74 -13.75 -14.76
C LYS A 191 14.87 -12.43 -14.01
N ASN A 192 14.58 -12.44 -12.72
CA ASN A 192 14.97 -11.36 -11.82
C ASN A 192 16.42 -11.57 -11.41
N THR A 193 17.32 -10.71 -11.90
CA THR A 193 18.76 -10.83 -11.64
C THR A 193 19.15 -10.24 -10.28
N THR A 194 18.27 -9.44 -9.66
CA THR A 194 18.49 -8.91 -8.31
C THR A 194 18.16 -9.94 -7.23
N GLN A 195 17.00 -10.59 -7.35
CA GLN A 195 16.47 -11.52 -6.34
C GLN A 195 16.68 -12.99 -6.70
N ASN A 196 17.20 -13.28 -7.89
CA ASN A 196 17.50 -14.62 -8.38
C ASN A 196 16.28 -15.58 -8.41
N TRP A 197 15.17 -15.10 -8.97
CA TRP A 197 14.02 -15.94 -9.29
C TRP A 197 13.71 -15.90 -10.78
N VAL A 198 12.98 -16.91 -11.25
CA VAL A 198 12.55 -17.05 -12.64
C VAL A 198 11.04 -17.23 -12.69
N GLY A 199 10.39 -16.51 -13.60
CA GLY A 199 8.99 -16.71 -13.96
C GLY A 199 8.86 -17.10 -15.44
N LYS A 200 7.92 -18.00 -15.72
CA LYS A 200 7.61 -18.55 -17.05
C LYS A 200 6.15 -18.30 -17.37
N TYR A 201 5.88 -17.23 -18.11
CA TYR A 201 4.53 -16.74 -18.40
C TYR A 201 4.11 -17.04 -19.83
N LYS A 202 2.80 -17.14 -20.05
CA LYS A 202 2.19 -17.19 -21.39
C LYS A 202 1.22 -16.05 -21.60
N LEU A 203 1.13 -15.59 -22.84
CA LEU A 203 0.20 -14.57 -23.28
C LEU A 203 -0.43 -15.01 -24.61
N HIS A 204 -1.76 -15.11 -24.66
CA HIS A 204 -2.47 -15.41 -25.90
C HIS A 204 -2.74 -14.12 -26.67
N GLY A 205 -2.31 -14.03 -27.92
CA GLY A 205 -2.51 -12.84 -28.75
C GLY A 205 -1.78 -11.58 -28.24
N THR A 206 -2.14 -10.43 -28.80
CA THR A 206 -1.46 -9.14 -28.59
C THR A 206 -2.11 -8.33 -27.47
N HIS A 207 -1.78 -8.68 -26.23
CA HIS A 207 -2.20 -7.92 -25.05
C HIS A 207 -1.02 -7.12 -24.45
N ALA A 208 -1.33 -6.12 -23.63
CA ALA A 208 -0.32 -5.34 -22.94
C ALA A 208 0.57 -6.23 -22.05
N LEU A 209 1.88 -6.12 -22.22
CA LEU A 209 2.91 -6.74 -21.39
C LEU A 209 3.70 -5.64 -20.68
N VAL A 210 3.49 -5.51 -19.38
CA VAL A 210 4.21 -4.53 -18.56
C VAL A 210 5.29 -5.24 -17.75
N LEU A 211 6.53 -4.76 -17.84
CA LEU A 211 7.63 -5.14 -16.95
C LEU A 211 7.90 -3.99 -15.96
N ASN A 212 7.69 -4.24 -14.67
CA ASN A 212 7.80 -3.23 -13.62
C ASN A 212 9.07 -3.42 -12.78
N ALA A 213 9.98 -2.46 -12.90
CA ALA A 213 11.28 -2.37 -12.25
C ALA A 213 11.47 -1.00 -11.55
N GLN A 214 10.40 -0.38 -11.07
CA GLN A 214 10.46 0.97 -10.51
C GLN A 214 11.17 1.01 -9.16
N GLY A 215 11.90 2.10 -8.91
CA GLY A 215 12.41 2.41 -7.58
C GLY A 215 11.32 2.94 -6.64
N GLY A 216 11.47 2.69 -5.35
CA GLY A 216 10.56 3.17 -4.31
C GLY A 216 10.82 4.63 -3.96
N ASN A 217 9.79 5.34 -3.50
CA ASN A 217 9.93 6.72 -3.05
C ASN A 217 10.66 6.78 -1.70
N GLY A 218 11.40 7.85 -1.45
CA GLY A 218 11.97 8.15 -0.14
C GLY A 218 10.90 8.54 0.87
N GLY A 219 11.12 8.20 2.14
CA GLY A 219 10.24 8.59 3.23
C GLY A 219 10.48 10.02 3.69
N ASP A 220 9.42 10.72 4.10
CA ASP A 220 9.55 12.07 4.66
C ASP A 220 10.26 12.05 6.02
N GLY A 221 10.99 13.11 6.33
CA GLY A 221 11.49 13.37 7.67
C GLY A 221 10.36 13.77 8.63
N GLY A 222 10.49 13.39 9.90
CA GLY A 222 9.56 13.79 10.96
C GLY A 222 9.82 15.21 11.41
N ASP A 223 8.77 15.96 11.77
CA ASP A 223 8.94 17.29 12.35
C ASP A 223 9.54 17.21 13.76
N GLY A 224 10.33 18.22 14.14
CA GLY A 224 10.78 18.41 15.50
C GLY A 224 9.65 18.87 16.42
N GLY A 225 9.68 18.42 17.68
CA GLY A 225 8.75 18.89 18.70
C GLY A 225 9.09 20.32 19.13
N LYS A 226 8.08 21.11 19.51
CA LYS A 226 8.28 22.45 20.07
C LYS A 226 8.87 22.36 21.46
N GLY A 227 9.62 23.37 21.87
CA GLY A 227 10.10 23.53 23.23
C GLY A 227 8.99 23.99 24.18
N GLY A 228 9.05 23.52 25.42
CA GLY A 228 8.13 23.88 26.48
C GLY A 228 8.34 25.31 26.97
N THR A 229 7.30 25.92 27.52
CA THR A 229 7.39 27.27 28.09
C THR A 229 7.97 27.24 29.51
N GLY A 230 8.80 28.21 29.86
CA GLY A 230 9.30 28.42 31.21
C GLY A 230 8.23 29.00 32.14
N LYS A 231 8.30 28.68 33.43
CA LYS A 231 7.37 29.19 34.45
C LYS A 231 7.70 30.64 34.82
N ASP A 232 6.66 31.47 34.96
CA ASP A 232 6.75 32.86 35.43
C ASP A 232 7.37 32.95 36.83
N GLY A 233 8.09 34.03 37.09
CA GLY A 233 8.62 34.40 38.40
C GLY A 233 7.53 34.45 39.48
N GLU A 234 7.87 34.08 40.71
CA GLU A 234 6.91 34.02 41.81
C GLU A 234 7.53 34.57 43.11
N LEU A 235 6.76 35.39 43.84
CA LEU A 235 7.05 35.77 45.22
C LEU A 235 6.08 35.03 46.14
N LYS A 236 6.62 34.20 47.05
CA LYS A 236 5.84 33.52 48.09
C LYS A 236 6.50 33.76 49.44
N GLY A 237 5.93 34.68 50.23
CA GLY A 237 6.51 35.10 51.50
C GLY A 237 7.89 35.73 51.31
N THR A 238 8.90 35.21 52.00
CA THR A 238 10.31 35.62 51.84
C THR A 238 11.04 34.91 50.69
N SER A 239 10.40 33.94 50.03
CA SER A 239 11.01 33.19 48.93
C SER A 239 10.75 33.84 47.58
N THR A 240 11.82 34.04 46.81
CA THR A 240 11.77 34.56 45.44
C THR A 240 12.14 33.43 44.47
N LYS A 241 11.24 33.10 43.53
CA LYS A 241 11.53 32.18 42.43
C LYS A 241 11.71 32.98 41.15
N LEU A 242 12.86 32.83 40.52
CA LEU A 242 13.17 33.46 39.22
C LEU A 242 12.36 32.83 38.08
N PRO A 243 12.06 33.54 37.00
CA PRO A 243 11.42 32.94 35.83
C PRO A 243 12.29 31.83 35.23
N GLY A 244 11.65 30.82 34.64
CA GLY A 244 12.33 29.75 33.91
C GLY A 244 12.56 30.09 32.44
N ASN A 245 13.59 29.52 31.84
CA ASN A 245 13.84 29.66 30.40
C ASN A 245 12.83 28.83 29.60
N GLY A 246 12.60 29.22 28.35
CA GLY A 246 11.94 28.33 27.39
C GLY A 246 12.85 27.15 27.02
N GLY A 247 12.26 25.98 26.79
CA GLY A 247 12.96 24.85 26.21
C GLY A 247 13.21 25.05 24.72
N ASN A 248 14.27 24.46 24.18
CA ASN A 248 14.56 24.52 22.75
C ASN A 248 13.56 23.66 21.96
N GLY A 249 13.27 24.05 20.72
CA GLY A 249 12.59 23.18 19.77
C GLY A 249 13.54 22.08 19.27
N GLY A 250 13.00 20.90 19.03
CA GLY A 250 13.72 19.80 18.42
C GLY A 250 13.98 20.05 16.94
N ASN A 251 15.06 19.49 16.39
CA ASN A 251 15.33 19.57 14.96
C ASN A 251 14.36 18.68 14.17
N GLY A 252 14.05 19.08 12.93
CA GLY A 252 13.35 18.23 11.98
C GLY A 252 14.27 17.13 11.45
N GLY A 253 13.70 15.96 11.15
CA GLY A 253 14.41 14.84 10.55
C GLY A 253 14.71 15.08 9.08
N HIS A 254 15.81 14.51 8.59
CA HIS A 254 16.13 14.48 7.16
C HIS A 254 15.20 13.51 6.42
N ALA A 255 14.92 13.80 5.16
CA ALA A 255 14.14 12.91 4.31
C ALA A 255 15.02 11.81 3.71
N GLY A 256 14.39 10.72 3.29
CA GLY A 256 15.01 9.68 2.51
C GLY A 256 15.11 10.02 1.02
N ASN A 257 16.13 9.48 0.38
CA ASN A 257 16.27 9.49 -1.08
C ASN A 257 15.28 8.51 -1.73
N GLY A 258 14.86 8.80 -2.95
CA GLY A 258 14.18 7.81 -3.80
C GLY A 258 15.16 6.74 -4.28
N GLY A 259 14.70 5.51 -4.39
CA GLY A 259 15.47 4.41 -4.96
C GLY A 259 15.56 4.53 -6.48
N SER A 260 16.66 4.07 -7.07
CA SER A 260 16.80 4.02 -8.53
C SER A 260 15.92 2.94 -9.13
N GLY A 261 15.46 3.12 -10.37
CA GLY A 261 14.81 2.05 -11.12
C GLY A 261 15.81 0.98 -11.57
N GLY A 262 15.32 -0.23 -11.76
CA GLY A 262 16.11 -1.39 -12.16
C GLY A 262 16.43 -1.42 -13.65
N ASN A 263 17.49 -2.15 -13.99
CA ASN A 263 17.88 -2.35 -15.39
C ASN A 263 17.05 -3.48 -16.00
N VAL A 264 16.54 -3.26 -17.22
CA VAL A 264 15.71 -4.24 -17.92
C VAL A 264 16.28 -4.51 -19.29
N THR A 265 16.62 -5.77 -19.54
CA THR A 265 17.04 -6.27 -20.85
C THR A 265 15.99 -7.22 -21.38
N VAL A 266 15.53 -7.00 -22.61
CA VAL A 266 14.52 -7.83 -23.28
C VAL A 266 15.07 -8.31 -24.61
N PHE A 267 15.15 -9.63 -24.76
CA PHE A 267 15.47 -10.30 -26.00
C PHE A 267 14.18 -10.86 -26.61
N ILE A 268 13.83 -10.36 -27.80
CA ILE A 268 12.65 -10.77 -28.55
C ILE A 268 13.13 -11.62 -29.73
N HIS A 269 12.68 -12.86 -29.79
CA HIS A 269 12.95 -13.72 -30.93
C HIS A 269 12.29 -13.12 -32.19
N PRO A 270 12.88 -13.22 -33.40
CA PRO A 270 12.29 -12.63 -34.61
C PRO A 270 10.84 -13.04 -34.87
N ASN A 271 10.47 -14.27 -34.50
CA ASN A 271 9.09 -14.73 -34.64
C ASN A 271 8.10 -14.05 -33.69
N ALA A 272 8.54 -13.32 -32.66
CA ALA A 272 7.70 -12.65 -31.68
C ALA A 272 7.74 -11.11 -31.78
N GLU A 273 8.31 -10.57 -32.85
CA GLU A 273 8.53 -9.13 -33.01
C GLU A 273 7.24 -8.28 -32.88
N SER A 274 6.10 -8.88 -33.22
CA SER A 274 4.76 -8.27 -33.09
C SER A 274 4.37 -7.88 -31.65
N ILE A 275 5.08 -8.36 -30.61
CA ILE A 275 4.82 -7.96 -29.22
C ILE A 275 5.32 -6.55 -28.90
N LYS A 276 6.30 -6.03 -29.65
CA LYS A 276 6.99 -4.76 -29.32
C LYS A 276 6.06 -3.59 -29.03
N PRO A 277 4.98 -3.33 -29.82
CA PRO A 277 4.08 -2.21 -29.55
C PRO A 277 3.28 -2.34 -28.24
N PHE A 278 3.21 -3.56 -27.68
CA PHE A 278 2.45 -3.87 -26.48
C PHE A 278 3.35 -4.05 -25.24
N LEU A 279 4.68 -3.97 -25.42
CA LEU A 279 5.66 -4.05 -24.35
C LEU A 279 5.88 -2.67 -23.72
N GLU A 280 5.56 -2.55 -22.44
CA GLU A 280 5.86 -1.38 -21.61
C GLU A 280 6.90 -1.77 -20.55
N VAL A 281 8.01 -1.04 -20.51
CA VAL A 281 9.02 -1.19 -19.44
C VAL A 281 8.92 0.03 -18.52
N ARG A 282 8.61 -0.20 -17.24
CA ARG A 282 8.55 0.85 -16.23
C ARG A 282 9.73 0.73 -15.29
N ASN A 283 10.70 1.63 -15.40
CA ASN A 283 11.94 1.57 -14.63
C ASN A 283 12.40 2.95 -14.15
N TYR A 284 11.45 3.86 -13.89
CA TYR A 284 11.77 5.15 -13.32
C TYR A 284 12.25 5.03 -11.87
N GLY A 285 13.09 5.98 -11.45
CA GLY A 285 13.46 6.14 -10.05
C GLY A 285 12.31 6.70 -9.23
N GLY A 286 12.34 6.43 -7.92
CA GLY A 286 11.38 6.97 -6.97
C GLY A 286 11.64 8.44 -6.66
N PHE A 287 10.61 9.12 -6.17
CA PHE A 287 10.70 10.50 -5.72
C PHE A 287 11.40 10.60 -4.36
N ALA A 288 12.08 11.71 -4.12
CA ALA A 288 12.62 12.05 -2.80
C ALA A 288 11.52 12.32 -1.78
N GLY A 289 11.79 11.98 -0.51
CA GLY A 289 10.99 12.46 0.61
C GLY A 289 11.21 13.95 0.88
N GLN A 290 10.29 14.55 1.64
CA GLN A 290 10.39 15.93 2.12
C GLN A 290 10.99 16.00 3.52
N ALA A 291 11.80 17.03 3.77
CA ALA A 291 12.40 17.25 5.09
C ALA A 291 11.36 17.56 6.17
N GLY A 292 11.64 17.10 7.39
CA GLY A 292 10.91 17.54 8.57
C GLY A 292 11.25 18.99 8.93
N THR A 293 10.26 19.71 9.46
CA THR A 293 10.43 21.07 9.94
C THR A 293 10.98 21.09 11.37
N GLY A 294 11.82 22.08 11.68
CA GLY A 294 12.31 22.31 13.04
C GLY A 294 11.20 22.81 13.96
N GLY A 295 11.18 22.29 15.19
CA GLY A 295 10.27 22.71 16.23
C GLY A 295 10.55 24.14 16.70
N GLN A 296 9.51 24.86 17.09
CA GLN A 296 9.68 26.21 17.64
C GLN A 296 10.24 26.15 19.06
N GLY A 297 11.13 27.08 19.41
CA GLY A 297 11.57 27.29 20.78
C GLY A 297 10.44 27.75 21.70
N GLY A 298 10.47 27.31 22.95
CA GLY A 298 9.51 27.71 23.97
C GLY A 298 9.74 29.13 24.46
N ASN A 299 8.69 29.76 24.96
CA ASN A 299 8.78 31.10 25.55
C ASN A 299 9.37 31.02 26.98
N PRO A 300 10.06 32.06 27.46
CA PRO A 300 10.48 32.19 28.83
C PRO A 300 9.30 32.53 29.73
N GLY A 301 9.47 32.24 31.02
CA GLY A 301 8.59 32.77 32.04
C GLY A 301 8.75 34.29 32.18
N LYS A 302 7.65 34.96 32.53
CA LYS A 302 7.63 36.41 32.79
C LYS A 302 8.33 36.73 34.12
N PRO A 303 9.29 37.67 34.15
CA PRO A 303 9.91 38.12 35.40
C PRO A 303 8.94 39.00 36.21
N LEU A 304 9.11 38.99 37.53
CA LEU A 304 8.56 40.04 38.41
C LEU A 304 9.48 41.27 38.43
N SER A 305 8.98 42.40 38.93
CA SER A 305 9.77 43.62 39.06
C SER A 305 11.05 43.37 39.87
N GLY A 306 12.20 43.79 39.32
CA GLY A 306 13.52 43.56 39.91
C GLY A 306 14.15 42.19 39.61
N GLN A 307 13.47 41.28 38.91
CA GLN A 307 14.04 40.01 38.47
C GLN A 307 14.64 40.11 37.06
N SER A 308 15.72 39.38 36.82
CA SER A 308 16.31 39.22 35.49
C SER A 308 15.37 38.44 34.56
N GLN A 309 15.36 38.81 33.28
CA GLN A 309 14.60 38.14 32.24
C GLN A 309 15.16 36.75 31.94
N ALA A 310 14.28 35.76 31.78
CA ALA A 310 14.63 34.43 31.31
C ALA A 310 14.75 34.36 29.78
N LYS A 311 15.49 33.37 29.27
CA LYS A 311 15.82 33.24 27.84
C LYS A 311 14.74 32.47 27.08
N ASN A 312 14.48 32.89 25.84
CA ASN A 312 13.75 32.09 24.85
C ASN A 312 14.49 30.79 24.56
N GLY A 313 13.73 29.73 24.30
CA GLY A 313 14.27 28.56 23.62
C GLY A 313 14.65 28.89 22.18
N LEU A 314 15.65 28.18 21.67
CA LEU A 314 16.03 28.25 20.26
C LEU A 314 15.06 27.42 19.41
N ASN A 315 14.80 27.88 18.18
CA ASN A 315 14.11 27.05 17.20
C ASN A 315 15.03 25.92 16.75
N GLY A 316 14.46 24.74 16.53
CA GLY A 316 15.14 23.64 15.88
C GLY A 316 15.41 23.95 14.41
N LEU A 317 16.41 23.28 13.85
CA LEU A 317 16.75 23.35 12.44
C LEU A 317 15.83 22.45 11.61
N ASN A 318 15.54 22.85 10.38
CA ASN A 318 14.87 21.97 9.42
C ASN A 318 15.81 20.84 8.99
N GLY A 319 15.23 19.72 8.60
CA GLY A 319 15.96 18.64 7.94
C GLY A 319 16.41 19.01 6.52
N PHE A 320 16.97 18.02 5.83
CA PHE A 320 17.37 18.13 4.43
C PHE A 320 16.45 17.27 3.57
N ASN A 321 16.09 17.77 2.39
CA ASN A 321 15.34 16.99 1.42
C ASN A 321 16.19 15.85 0.86
N GLY A 322 15.53 14.76 0.47
CA GLY A 322 16.19 13.67 -0.23
C GLY A 322 16.49 14.04 -1.69
N GLN A 323 17.15 13.11 -2.38
CA GLN A 323 17.38 13.15 -3.81
C GLN A 323 16.48 12.14 -4.53
N ASN A 324 16.01 12.50 -5.73
CA ASN A 324 15.25 11.58 -6.56
C ASN A 324 16.14 10.42 -7.03
N GLY A 325 15.56 9.24 -7.14
CA GLY A 325 16.22 8.09 -7.75
C GLY A 325 16.43 8.28 -9.24
N GLN A 326 17.45 7.63 -9.80
CA GLN A 326 17.69 7.63 -11.24
C GLN A 326 16.82 6.57 -11.92
N ALA A 327 16.41 6.82 -13.16
CA ALA A 327 15.82 5.78 -13.99
C ALA A 327 16.88 4.70 -14.30
N GLY A 328 16.44 3.45 -14.37
CA GLY A 328 17.29 2.36 -14.83
C GLY A 328 17.56 2.43 -16.33
N THR A 329 18.35 1.49 -16.83
CA THR A 329 18.54 1.31 -18.28
C THR A 329 17.52 0.34 -18.86
N VAL A 330 17.11 0.58 -20.11
CA VAL A 330 16.25 -0.31 -20.88
C VAL A 330 16.97 -0.68 -22.18
N SER A 331 17.09 -1.97 -22.45
CA SER A 331 17.59 -2.51 -23.72
C SER A 331 16.59 -3.51 -24.27
N VAL A 332 15.98 -3.20 -25.41
CA VAL A 332 15.07 -4.13 -26.13
C VAL A 332 15.71 -4.48 -27.45
N GLN A 333 15.96 -5.77 -27.67
CA GLN A 333 16.69 -6.27 -28.83
C GLN A 333 15.90 -7.37 -29.51
N THR A 334 15.84 -7.34 -30.85
CA THR A 334 15.40 -8.49 -31.62
C THR A 334 16.61 -9.31 -32.00
N THR A 335 16.68 -10.55 -31.49
CA THR A 335 17.80 -11.46 -31.75
C THR A 335 17.30 -12.89 -31.78
N SER A 336 17.87 -13.70 -32.68
CA SER A 336 17.64 -15.14 -32.66
C SER A 336 18.27 -15.75 -31.42
N PHE A 337 17.59 -16.71 -30.81
CA PHE A 337 18.06 -17.55 -29.72
C PHE A 337 17.30 -18.89 -29.77
N ASP A 338 17.79 -19.91 -29.07
CA ASP A 338 17.10 -21.21 -28.98
C ASP A 338 16.10 -21.21 -27.80
N PRO A 339 14.78 -21.28 -28.04
CA PRO A 339 13.78 -21.32 -26.98
C PRO A 339 13.95 -22.48 -26.01
N ASN A 340 14.52 -23.62 -26.43
CA ASN A 340 14.68 -24.82 -25.59
C ASN A 340 15.54 -24.58 -24.35
N LEU A 341 16.39 -23.55 -24.36
CA LEU A 341 17.21 -23.16 -23.21
C LEU A 341 16.41 -22.54 -22.06
N TYR A 342 15.17 -22.13 -22.32
CA TYR A 342 14.32 -21.39 -21.38
C TYR A 342 13.10 -22.18 -20.89
N TYR A 343 12.95 -23.41 -21.37
CA TYR A 343 11.90 -24.35 -20.96
C TYR A 343 12.04 -24.85 -19.53
#